data_AF-A0A9W7F042-F1
#
_entry.id   AF-A0A9W7F042-F1
#
_cell.length_a   1.000
_cell.length_b   1.000
_cell.length_c   1.000
_cell.angle_alpha   90.00
_cell.angle_beta   90.00
_cell.angle_gamma   90.00
#
_symmetry.space_group_name_H-M   'P 1'
#
loop_
_entity.id
_entity.type
_entity.pdbx_description
1 polymer ?
#
loop_
_entity_poly.entity_id
_entity_poly.type
_entity_poly.pdbx_seq_one_letter_code
_entity_poly.pdbx_strand_id
1 'polypeptide(L)'
;MSSTIPFTAIVHHLLSSGCNLYLQTMIPPILSVHTKFYNQLNTLLMNWLKSSPPPAYFTANFVTYGRTLLLYPALFFWWCAAANTSNHSQFFSLIVACIVILVDFGDFLDGVLARYWVAEKKKAGGDASVGKNFPNPTVSRAHLNNSYGAYIDAVLDKVFIAPLWIYSISTLTFTTWIPTLISFTILFSLITIEGYSAYVRTKGYFLQSGGVAMEVIEEKAEEGEGEGGKVGEDAGFREVFMSSAKKRNGFSGGGVKADSVGKCKQTLEMMGTAMLVGFGGGGRILGLFVLNLAVPMAYESVSRKVKKRVILLGIEEKENNLKANLKLINSVTNICSQLWVVCSPSSVFELVKGVDATIAELPETVNADYLDDIGADFYLVEEGGARAGKVDADVFKAGRCIVVGKDGKGRISRGRGGKKSD
;
A
#
# COMPACT_ATOMS: atom_id res chain seq x y z
N MET A 1 3.30 -40.16 -13.93
CA MET A 1 2.60 -39.05 -14.61
C MET A 1 3.54 -37.85 -14.62
N SER A 2 3.97 -37.39 -15.79
CA SER A 2 4.86 -36.22 -15.90
C SER A 2 4.02 -34.95 -15.74
N SER A 3 4.17 -34.25 -14.62
CA SER A 3 3.52 -32.94 -14.43
C SER A 3 4.25 -31.90 -15.27
N THR A 4 3.74 -31.63 -16.46
CA THR A 4 4.18 -30.50 -17.28
C THR A 4 3.87 -29.20 -16.53
N ILE A 5 4.92 -28.47 -16.13
CA ILE A 5 4.77 -27.15 -15.53
C ILE A 5 4.12 -26.24 -16.59
N PRO A 6 3.03 -25.54 -16.28
CA PRO A 6 2.38 -24.66 -17.26
C PRO A 6 3.35 -23.54 -17.65
N PHE A 7 3.41 -23.22 -18.96
CA PHE A 7 4.27 -22.17 -19.52
C PHE A 7 4.12 -20.83 -18.78
N THR A 8 2.91 -20.50 -18.34
CA THR A 8 2.62 -19.30 -17.55
C THR A 8 3.36 -19.25 -16.20
N ALA A 9 3.54 -20.39 -15.54
CA ALA A 9 4.30 -20.47 -14.29
C ALA A 9 5.79 -20.25 -14.55
N ILE A 10 6.33 -20.77 -15.65
CA ILE A 10 7.72 -20.54 -16.06
C ILE A 10 7.95 -19.05 -16.34
N VAL A 11 7.09 -18.42 -17.15
CA VAL A 11 7.17 -16.99 -17.47
C VAL A 11 7.08 -16.15 -16.20
N HIS A 12 6.13 -16.44 -15.32
CA HIS A 12 5.99 -15.74 -14.05
C HIS A 12 7.23 -15.88 -13.16
N HIS A 13 7.80 -17.08 -13.07
CA HIS A 13 9.02 -17.33 -12.29
C HIS A 13 10.22 -16.55 -12.85
N LEU A 14 10.40 -16.54 -14.17
CA LEU A 14 11.46 -15.78 -14.84
C LEU A 14 11.30 -14.27 -14.63
N LEU A 15 10.09 -13.74 -14.81
CA LEU A 15 9.80 -12.32 -14.58
C LEU A 15 10.03 -11.93 -13.12
N SER A 16 9.55 -12.73 -12.17
CA SER A 16 9.74 -12.50 -10.74
C SER A 16 11.22 -12.54 -10.36
N SER A 17 11.96 -13.53 -10.84
CA SER A 17 13.40 -13.66 -10.59
C SER A 17 14.19 -12.50 -11.18
N GLY A 18 13.87 -12.10 -12.42
CA GLY A 18 14.49 -10.95 -13.08
C GLY A 18 14.19 -9.64 -12.36
N CYS A 19 12.94 -9.42 -11.95
CA CYS A 19 12.56 -8.26 -11.13
C CYS A 19 13.31 -8.25 -9.79
N ASN A 20 13.40 -9.39 -9.11
CA ASN A 20 14.13 -9.49 -7.84
C ASN A 20 15.62 -9.18 -8.01
N LEU A 21 16.27 -9.72 -9.03
CA LEU A 21 17.67 -9.42 -9.34
C LEU A 21 17.86 -7.92 -9.61
N TYR A 22 16.97 -7.32 -10.42
CA TYR A 22 16.98 -5.90 -10.72
C TYR A 22 16.82 -5.03 -9.47
N LEU A 23 15.83 -5.34 -8.62
CA LEU A 23 15.56 -4.61 -7.38
C LEU A 23 16.71 -4.72 -6.36
N GLN A 24 17.47 -5.83 -6.39
CA GLN A 24 18.61 -6.04 -5.49
C GLN A 24 19.90 -5.41 -5.99
N THR A 25 20.06 -5.21 -7.30
CA THR A 25 21.31 -4.76 -7.91
C THR A 25 21.26 -3.30 -8.36
N MET A 26 20.25 -2.93 -9.16
CA MET A 26 20.17 -1.63 -9.83
C MET A 26 19.51 -0.56 -8.96
N ILE A 27 18.51 -0.94 -8.16
CA ILE A 27 17.73 0.02 -7.36
C ILE A 27 18.45 0.57 -6.13
N PRO A 28 19.21 -0.21 -5.34
CA PRO A 28 19.81 0.32 -4.11
C PRO A 28 20.65 1.60 -4.27
N PRO A 29 21.51 1.76 -5.30
CA PRO A 29 22.25 3.02 -5.47
C PRO A 29 21.32 4.20 -5.79
N ILE A 30 20.34 4.01 -6.68
CA ILE A 30 19.35 5.04 -7.03
C ILE A 30 18.53 5.42 -5.80
N LEU A 31 18.08 4.43 -5.04
CA LEU A 31 17.28 4.60 -3.83
C LEU A 31 18.04 5.36 -2.74
N SER A 32 19.35 5.13 -2.61
CA SER A 32 20.21 5.85 -1.66
C SER A 32 20.29 7.34 -2.01
N VAL A 33 20.51 7.67 -3.28
CA VAL A 33 20.53 9.07 -3.76
C VAL A 33 19.17 9.72 -3.58
N HIS A 34 18.09 9.05 -4.02
CA HIS A 34 16.72 9.52 -3.89
C HIS A 34 16.34 9.79 -2.42
N THR A 35 16.67 8.87 -1.51
CA THR A 35 16.37 9.02 -0.08
C THR A 35 17.11 10.20 0.54
N LYS A 36 18.38 10.43 0.17
CA LYS A 36 19.15 11.58 0.64
C LYS A 36 18.52 12.89 0.15
N PHE A 37 18.24 12.98 -1.15
CA PHE A 37 17.56 14.13 -1.74
C PHE A 37 16.21 14.40 -1.07
N TYR A 38 15.38 13.37 -0.92
CA TYR A 38 14.07 13.46 -0.31
C TYR A 38 14.12 13.95 1.14
N ASN A 39 15.07 13.46 1.94
CA ASN A 39 15.24 13.89 3.32
C ASN A 39 15.68 15.36 3.42
N GLN A 40 16.58 15.80 2.52
CA GLN A 40 16.99 17.19 2.44
C GLN A 40 15.81 18.10 2.05
N LEU A 41 15.08 17.73 1.01
CA LEU A 41 13.91 18.48 0.54
C LEU A 41 12.82 18.56 1.61
N ASN A 42 12.50 17.44 2.27
CA ASN A 42 11.53 17.42 3.36
C ASN A 42 11.96 18.31 4.53
N THR A 43 13.25 18.35 4.87
CA THR A 43 13.77 19.22 5.93
C THR A 43 13.63 20.69 5.55
N LEU A 44 14.00 21.04 4.31
CA LEU A 44 13.87 22.40 3.78
C LEU A 44 12.41 22.87 3.78
N LEU A 45 11.50 22.08 3.21
CA LEU A 45 10.07 22.41 3.15
C LEU A 45 9.44 22.49 4.54
N MET A 46 9.78 21.58 5.44
CA MET A 46 9.25 21.60 6.81
C MET A 46 9.74 22.83 7.58
N ASN A 47 10.99 23.25 7.38
CA ASN A 47 11.51 24.47 7.99
C ASN A 47 10.82 25.71 7.43
N TRP A 48 10.59 25.76 6.12
CA TRP A 48 9.86 26.84 5.47
C TRP A 48 8.41 26.96 5.96
N LEU A 49 7.69 25.84 6.08
CA LEU A 49 6.32 25.82 6.61
C LEU A 49 6.25 26.24 8.09
N LYS A 50 7.31 25.98 8.88
CA LYS A 50 7.39 26.44 10.26
C LYS A 50 7.68 27.94 10.36
N SER A 51 8.52 28.50 9.48
CA SER A 51 8.79 29.95 9.45
C SER A 51 7.63 30.76 8.88
N SER A 52 6.85 30.16 7.99
CA SER A 52 5.71 30.81 7.34
C SER A 52 4.54 29.83 7.30
N PRO A 53 3.75 29.75 8.40
CA PRO A 53 2.60 28.85 8.48
C PRO A 53 1.66 29.05 7.29
N PRO A 54 1.31 27.98 6.56
CA PRO A 54 0.38 28.08 5.45
C PRO A 54 -1.03 28.40 5.97
N PRO A 55 -1.89 29.02 5.15
CA PRO A 55 -3.28 29.25 5.52
C PRO A 55 -4.02 27.91 5.72
N ALA A 56 -5.04 27.89 6.58
CA ALA A 56 -5.72 26.66 7.01
C ALA A 56 -6.36 25.85 5.87
N TYR A 57 -6.70 26.49 4.74
CA TYR A 57 -7.23 25.80 3.55
C TYR A 57 -6.16 25.08 2.72
N PHE A 58 -4.87 25.40 2.92
CA PHE A 58 -3.75 24.80 2.19
C PHE A 58 -3.37 23.45 2.81
N THR A 59 -4.21 22.47 2.49
CA THR A 59 -4.11 21.09 2.98
C THR A 59 -3.40 20.17 1.97
N ALA A 60 -3.06 18.95 2.37
CA ALA A 60 -2.51 17.95 1.46
C ALA A 60 -3.46 17.70 0.27
N ASN A 61 -4.75 17.48 0.54
CA ASN A 61 -5.75 17.27 -0.50
C ASN A 61 -5.87 18.46 -1.46
N PHE A 62 -5.74 19.71 -0.96
CA PHE A 62 -5.75 20.89 -1.83
C PHE A 62 -4.62 20.82 -2.86
N VAL A 63 -3.41 20.45 -2.43
CA VAL A 63 -2.27 20.26 -3.33
C VAL A 63 -2.49 19.09 -4.28
N THR A 64 -3.04 17.97 -3.79
CA THR A 64 -3.40 16.81 -4.63
C THR A 64 -4.40 17.18 -5.74
N TYR A 65 -5.46 17.91 -5.43
CA TYR A 65 -6.41 18.37 -6.46
C TYR A 65 -5.75 19.36 -7.42
N GLY A 66 -4.99 20.32 -6.89
CA GLY A 66 -4.27 21.31 -7.69
C GLY A 66 -3.33 20.67 -8.70
N ARG A 67 -2.55 19.67 -8.28
CA ARG A 67 -1.62 18.97 -9.17
C ARG A 67 -2.34 18.11 -10.22
N THR A 68 -3.49 17.52 -9.90
CA THR A 68 -4.30 16.82 -10.92
C THR A 68 -4.88 17.79 -11.94
N LEU A 69 -5.32 18.98 -11.55
CA LEU A 69 -5.84 19.99 -12.48
C LEU A 69 -4.79 20.44 -13.51
N LEU A 70 -3.50 20.30 -13.21
CA LEU A 70 -2.41 20.55 -14.16
C LEU A 70 -2.40 19.56 -15.34
N LEU A 71 -3.19 18.48 -15.30
CA LEU A 71 -3.37 17.58 -16.44
C LEU A 71 -3.90 18.32 -17.68
N TYR A 72 -4.88 19.19 -17.50
CA TYR A 72 -5.52 19.91 -18.60
C TYR A 72 -4.53 20.80 -19.37
N PRO A 73 -3.77 21.71 -18.73
CA PRO A 73 -2.76 22.48 -19.44
C PRO A 73 -1.64 21.59 -19.99
N ALA A 74 -1.25 20.50 -19.30
CA ALA A 74 -0.26 19.57 -19.83
C ALA A 74 -0.70 18.95 -21.16
N LEU A 75 -1.93 18.40 -21.22
CA LEU A 75 -2.47 17.82 -22.45
C LEU A 75 -2.67 18.88 -23.55
N PHE A 76 -3.12 20.08 -23.19
CA PHE A 76 -3.28 21.17 -24.15
C PHE A 76 -1.95 21.58 -24.79
N PHE A 77 -0.92 21.83 -23.99
CA PHE A 77 0.40 22.18 -24.52
C PHE A 77 1.04 21.02 -25.26
N TRP A 78 0.80 19.78 -24.84
CA TRP A 78 1.29 18.60 -25.54
C TRP A 78 0.64 18.43 -26.91
N TRP A 79 -0.66 18.71 -27.01
CA TRP A 79 -1.36 18.79 -28.30
C TRP A 79 -0.84 19.92 -29.18
N CYS A 80 -0.62 21.12 -28.62
CA CYS A 80 0.00 22.23 -29.34
C CYS A 80 1.41 21.87 -29.86
N ALA A 81 2.18 21.10 -29.09
CA ALA A 81 3.49 20.62 -29.49
C ALA A 81 3.40 19.61 -30.65
N ALA A 82 2.42 18.72 -30.62
CA ALA A 82 2.21 17.71 -31.66
C ALA A 82 1.61 18.28 -32.97
N ALA A 83 0.72 19.27 -32.86
CA ALA A 83 0.05 19.88 -34.01
C ALA A 83 0.91 20.90 -34.77
N ASN A 84 1.87 21.55 -34.09
CA ASN A 84 2.74 22.55 -34.71
C ASN A 84 3.99 21.91 -35.34
N THR A 85 4.16 22.13 -36.64
CA THR A 85 5.42 21.84 -37.36
C THR A 85 6.46 22.97 -37.24
N SER A 86 6.11 24.06 -36.57
CA SER A 86 6.97 25.25 -36.40
C SER A 86 7.96 25.10 -35.24
N ASN A 87 8.91 26.06 -35.15
CA ASN A 87 9.93 26.16 -34.10
C ASN A 87 9.36 26.21 -32.66
N HIS A 88 8.05 26.39 -32.48
CA HIS A 88 7.41 26.44 -31.16
C HIS A 88 7.10 25.06 -30.57
N SER A 89 7.17 23.97 -31.33
CA SER A 89 6.90 22.61 -30.82
C SER A 89 7.77 22.25 -29.61
N GLN A 90 9.05 22.62 -29.65
CA GLN A 90 9.99 22.37 -28.55
C GLN A 90 9.66 23.19 -27.30
N PHE A 91 9.22 24.44 -27.47
CA PHE A 91 8.83 25.31 -26.36
C PHE A 91 7.62 24.73 -25.61
N PHE A 92 6.57 24.32 -26.34
CA PHE A 92 5.41 23.69 -25.74
C PHE A 92 5.75 22.35 -25.07
N SER A 93 6.60 21.54 -25.71
CA SER A 93 7.11 20.29 -25.12
C SER A 93 7.82 20.55 -23.78
N LEU A 94 8.66 21.58 -23.71
CA LEU A 94 9.36 21.97 -22.48
C LEU A 94 8.37 22.40 -21.38
N ILE A 95 7.32 23.15 -21.73
CA ILE A 95 6.26 23.50 -20.78
C ILE A 95 5.61 22.24 -20.21
N VAL A 96 5.29 21.24 -21.03
CA VAL A 96 4.72 19.96 -20.56
C VAL A 96 5.67 19.28 -19.59
N ALA A 97 6.96 19.22 -19.91
CA ALA A 97 7.96 18.64 -19.01
C ALA A 97 8.07 19.40 -17.68
N CYS A 98 8.03 20.73 -17.70
CA CYS A 98 8.00 21.55 -16.50
C CYS A 98 6.74 21.27 -15.66
N ILE A 99 5.57 21.11 -16.30
CA ILE A 99 4.34 20.74 -15.59
C ILE A 99 4.48 19.36 -14.94
N VAL A 100 5.01 18.36 -15.64
CA VAL A 100 5.22 17.02 -15.07
C VAL A 100 6.16 17.07 -13.84
N ILE A 101 7.27 17.83 -13.93
CA ILE A 101 8.19 18.01 -12.80
C ILE A 101 7.50 18.75 -11.63
N LEU A 102 6.68 19.76 -11.94
CA LEU A 102 5.92 20.50 -10.92
C LEU A 102 4.90 19.59 -10.20
N VAL A 103 4.28 18.65 -10.92
CA VAL A 103 3.35 17.68 -10.32
C VAL A 103 4.08 16.70 -9.40
N ASP A 104 5.28 16.23 -9.77
CA ASP A 104 6.13 15.40 -8.89
C ASP A 104 6.52 16.17 -7.62
N PHE A 105 6.87 17.45 -7.75
CA PHE A 105 7.12 18.30 -6.59
C PHE A 105 5.88 18.51 -5.73
N GLY A 106 4.71 18.64 -6.35
CA GLY A 106 3.42 18.74 -5.66
C GLY A 106 3.11 17.50 -4.80
N ASP A 107 3.38 16.31 -5.33
CA ASP A 107 3.28 15.04 -4.58
C ASP A 107 4.22 15.01 -3.35
N PHE A 108 5.41 15.60 -3.46
CA PHE A 108 6.27 15.75 -2.29
C PHE A 108 5.70 16.73 -1.27
N LEU A 109 5.15 17.84 -1.75
CA LEU A 109 4.60 18.90 -0.91
C LEU A 109 3.36 18.44 -0.14
N ASP A 110 2.44 17.71 -0.75
CA ASP A 110 1.23 17.23 -0.08
C ASP A 110 1.57 16.31 1.13
N GLY A 111 2.57 15.45 0.99
CA GLY A 111 3.05 14.60 2.06
C GLY A 111 3.71 15.39 3.19
N VAL A 112 4.46 16.45 2.87
CA VAL A 112 5.04 17.35 3.88
C VAL A 112 3.94 18.11 4.63
N LEU A 113 2.95 18.64 3.91
CA LEU A 113 1.80 19.34 4.50
C LEU A 113 0.98 18.43 5.42
N ALA A 114 0.74 17.18 5.02
CA ALA A 114 0.06 16.20 5.86
C ALA A 114 0.78 16.02 7.21
N ARG A 115 2.13 15.88 7.18
CA ARG A 115 2.94 15.76 8.39
C ARG A 115 2.95 17.03 9.23
N TYR A 116 3.02 18.19 8.59
CA TYR A 116 2.96 19.50 9.25
C TYR A 116 1.65 19.66 10.02
N TRP A 117 0.50 19.45 9.37
CA TRP A 117 -0.81 19.59 10.01
C TRP A 117 -1.04 18.56 11.13
N VAL A 118 -0.51 17.34 11.01
CA VAL A 118 -0.51 16.36 12.12
C VAL A 118 0.30 16.86 13.32
N ALA A 119 1.46 17.49 13.08
CA ALA A 119 2.29 18.05 14.14
C ALA A 119 1.61 19.25 14.83
N GLU A 120 0.98 20.15 14.07
CA GLU A 120 0.27 21.30 14.63
C GLU A 120 -0.96 20.88 15.45
N LYS A 121 -1.74 19.89 14.99
CA LYS A 121 -2.85 19.33 15.78
C LYS A 121 -2.39 18.77 17.13
N LYS A 122 -1.24 18.09 17.16
CA LYS A 122 -0.65 17.57 18.40
C LYS A 122 -0.22 18.68 19.36
N LYS A 123 0.32 19.79 18.84
CA LYS A 123 0.71 20.96 19.66
C LYS A 123 -0.50 21.66 20.26
N ALA A 124 -1.60 21.73 19.54
CA ALA A 124 -2.84 22.37 20.00
C ALA A 124 -3.57 21.58 21.11
N GLY A 125 -2.98 20.49 21.64
CA GLY A 125 -3.62 19.63 22.63
C GLY A 125 -4.83 18.85 22.08
N GLY A 126 -5.05 18.90 20.76
CA GLY A 126 -6.09 18.13 20.10
C GLY A 126 -5.69 16.66 20.10
N ASP A 127 -6.48 15.83 20.78
CA ASP A 127 -6.30 14.40 20.72
C ASP A 127 -6.41 13.96 19.25
N ALA A 128 -5.34 13.41 18.67
CA ALA A 128 -5.27 13.08 17.24
C ALA A 128 -6.29 11.99 16.82
N SER A 129 -7.10 11.52 17.77
CA SER A 129 -8.14 10.50 17.72
C SER A 129 -9.55 11.04 17.40
N VAL A 130 -9.78 12.36 17.39
CA VAL A 130 -11.13 12.99 17.24
C VAL A 130 -11.83 12.70 15.88
N GLY A 131 -11.22 11.93 14.98
CA GLY A 131 -11.84 11.54 13.71
C GLY A 131 -12.76 10.31 13.74
N LYS A 132 -12.96 9.62 14.88
CA LYS A 132 -13.47 8.23 14.84
C LYS A 132 -14.98 8.00 14.94
N ASN A 133 -15.80 8.89 15.50
CA ASN A 133 -17.24 8.62 15.67
C ASN A 133 -18.10 9.86 15.40
N PHE A 134 -18.38 10.15 14.13
CA PHE A 134 -19.47 11.08 13.78
C PHE A 134 -20.45 10.38 12.84
N PRO A 135 -21.72 10.23 13.22
CA PRO A 135 -22.69 9.38 12.52
C PRO A 135 -23.17 9.91 11.17
N ASN A 136 -22.68 11.06 10.68
CA ASN A 136 -23.05 11.59 9.37
C ASN A 136 -21.86 12.20 8.61
N PRO A 137 -21.38 11.57 7.51
CA PRO A 137 -20.27 12.08 6.72
C PRO A 137 -20.79 13.10 5.70
N THR A 138 -20.84 14.38 6.07
CA THR A 138 -20.86 15.46 5.06
C THR A 138 -19.58 15.37 4.21
N VAL A 139 -19.66 15.64 2.89
CA VAL A 139 -18.52 15.60 1.95
C VAL A 139 -17.27 16.29 2.52
N SER A 140 -17.45 17.48 3.11
CA SER A 140 -16.38 18.25 3.76
C SER A 140 -15.66 17.52 4.91
N ARG A 141 -16.33 16.59 5.62
CA ARG A 141 -15.74 15.77 6.69
C ARG A 141 -15.03 14.52 6.14
N ALA A 142 -15.51 13.94 5.04
CA ALA A 142 -14.81 12.85 4.37
C ALA A 142 -13.43 13.32 3.86
N HIS A 143 -13.32 14.55 3.36
CA HIS A 143 -12.03 15.17 2.99
C HIS A 143 -11.08 15.38 4.18
N LEU A 144 -11.55 15.33 5.42
CA LEU A 144 -10.71 15.42 6.62
C LEU A 144 -10.27 14.04 7.14
N ASN A 145 -10.82 12.96 6.60
CA ASN A 145 -10.39 11.61 6.94
C ASN A 145 -9.07 11.29 6.24
N ASN A 146 -8.04 10.98 7.03
CA ASN A 146 -6.72 10.62 6.53
C ASN A 146 -6.76 9.43 5.56
N SER A 147 -7.69 8.48 5.75
CA SER A 147 -7.85 7.32 4.86
C SER A 147 -8.39 7.71 3.48
N TYR A 148 -9.31 8.66 3.42
CA TYR A 148 -9.84 9.18 2.16
C TYR A 148 -8.78 10.00 1.43
N GLY A 149 -8.07 10.88 2.14
CA GLY A 149 -6.98 11.66 1.56
C GLY A 149 -5.92 10.75 0.90
N ALA A 150 -5.46 9.73 1.62
CA ALA A 150 -4.50 8.76 1.09
C ALA A 150 -5.03 7.95 -0.12
N TYR A 151 -6.34 7.64 -0.14
CA TYR A 151 -6.97 6.98 -1.27
C TYR A 151 -7.05 7.89 -2.50
N ILE A 152 -7.51 9.12 -2.33
CA ILE A 152 -7.64 10.11 -3.40
C ILE A 152 -6.28 10.44 -4.00
N ASP A 153 -5.30 10.72 -3.16
CA ASP A 153 -3.90 10.95 -3.53
C ASP A 153 -3.39 9.86 -4.49
N ALA A 154 -3.52 8.63 -4.04
CA ALA A 154 -3.14 7.45 -4.78
C ALA A 154 -3.85 7.23 -6.13
N VAL A 155 -5.11 7.66 -6.26
CA VAL A 155 -5.89 7.54 -7.50
C VAL A 155 -5.58 8.70 -8.44
N LEU A 156 -5.50 9.90 -7.89
CA LEU A 156 -5.28 11.13 -8.65
C LEU A 156 -3.88 11.19 -9.28
N ASP A 157 -2.87 10.57 -8.67
CA ASP A 157 -1.58 10.29 -9.32
C ASP A 157 -1.75 9.63 -10.69
N LYS A 158 -2.68 8.67 -10.78
CA LYS A 158 -2.89 7.83 -11.96
C LYS A 158 -3.74 8.53 -12.99
N VAL A 159 -4.72 9.30 -12.51
CA VAL A 159 -5.54 10.19 -13.34
C VAL A 159 -4.68 11.22 -14.06
N PHE A 160 -3.61 11.72 -13.43
CA PHE A 160 -2.68 12.63 -14.10
C PHE A 160 -1.81 11.90 -15.13
N ILE A 161 -1.08 10.85 -14.73
CA ILE A 161 -0.01 10.33 -15.58
C ILE A 161 -0.50 9.42 -16.72
N ALA A 162 -1.54 8.62 -16.49
CA ALA A 162 -1.98 7.63 -17.48
C ALA A 162 -2.53 8.28 -18.77
N PRO A 163 -3.38 9.33 -18.72
CA PRO A 163 -3.80 10.04 -19.94
C PRO A 163 -2.62 10.66 -20.69
N LEU A 164 -1.62 11.18 -19.99
CA LEU A 164 -0.42 11.73 -20.62
C LEU A 164 0.38 10.65 -21.36
N TRP A 165 0.51 9.46 -20.79
CA TRP A 165 1.13 8.32 -21.47
C TRP A 165 0.30 7.80 -22.65
N ILE A 166 -1.01 7.69 -22.52
CA ILE A 166 -1.92 7.30 -23.61
C ILE A 166 -1.76 8.27 -24.78
N TYR A 167 -1.78 9.57 -24.50
CA TYR A 167 -1.59 10.57 -25.52
C TYR A 167 -0.18 10.51 -26.11
N SER A 168 0.85 10.29 -25.31
CA SER A 168 2.23 10.10 -25.78
C SER A 168 2.36 8.91 -26.72
N ILE A 169 1.68 7.79 -26.46
CA ILE A 169 1.64 6.66 -27.40
C ILE A 169 1.07 7.08 -28.76
N SER A 170 0.04 7.94 -28.77
CA SER A 170 -0.61 8.39 -30.00
C SER A 170 0.20 9.41 -30.82
N THR A 171 1.11 10.15 -30.18
CA THR A 171 1.86 11.25 -30.83
C THR A 171 3.36 11.01 -30.98
N LEU A 172 3.94 10.08 -30.22
CA LEU A 172 5.37 9.78 -30.30
C LEU A 172 5.67 8.92 -31.53
N THR A 173 6.09 9.58 -32.60
CA THR A 173 6.71 8.93 -33.75
C THR A 173 8.22 9.03 -33.65
N PHE A 174 8.93 7.90 -33.66
CA PHE A 174 10.37 7.85 -33.88
C PHE A 174 10.67 7.65 -35.36
N THR A 175 11.90 7.99 -35.77
CA THR A 175 12.36 7.81 -37.17
C THR A 175 12.40 6.34 -37.59
N THR A 176 12.53 5.43 -36.63
CA THR A 176 12.55 3.98 -36.86
C THR A 176 11.44 3.29 -36.06
N TRP A 177 10.99 2.13 -36.53
CA TRP A 177 9.89 1.39 -35.89
C TRP A 177 10.29 0.78 -34.54
N ILE A 178 11.59 0.50 -34.31
CA ILE A 178 12.08 -0.17 -33.11
C ILE A 178 11.86 0.68 -31.84
N PRO A 179 12.32 1.95 -31.75
CA PRO A 179 12.05 2.80 -30.59
C PRO A 179 10.55 3.06 -30.37
N THR A 180 9.76 3.13 -31.46
CA THR A 180 8.29 3.24 -31.36
C THR A 180 7.68 2.02 -30.68
N LEU A 181 8.08 0.80 -31.08
CA LEU A 181 7.63 -0.44 -30.46
C LEU A 181 8.07 -0.56 -28.99
N ILE A 182 9.31 -0.15 -28.69
CA ILE A 182 9.84 -0.12 -27.31
C ILE A 182 9.05 0.88 -26.46
N SER A 183 8.82 2.09 -26.96
CA SER A 183 8.03 3.11 -26.30
C SER A 183 6.60 2.63 -26.01
N PHE A 184 5.95 2.04 -27.01
CA PHE A 184 4.63 1.44 -26.86
C PHE A 184 4.63 0.38 -25.74
N THR A 185 5.60 -0.53 -25.76
CA THR A 185 5.69 -1.62 -24.77
C THR A 185 5.88 -1.09 -23.35
N ILE A 186 6.78 -0.12 -23.16
CA ILE A 186 7.05 0.48 -21.84
C ILE A 186 5.82 1.23 -21.34
N LEU A 187 5.28 2.15 -22.14
CA LEU A 187 4.14 2.98 -21.73
C LEU A 187 2.89 2.14 -21.49
N PHE A 188 2.60 1.16 -22.35
CA PHE A 188 1.47 0.24 -22.16
C PHE A 188 1.62 -0.59 -20.88
N SER A 189 2.83 -1.08 -20.58
CA SER A 189 3.12 -1.79 -19.33
C SER A 189 2.90 -0.89 -18.11
N LEU A 190 3.38 0.36 -18.15
CA LEU A 190 3.17 1.30 -17.05
C LEU A 190 1.68 1.64 -16.86
N ILE A 191 0.94 1.93 -17.95
CA ILE A 191 -0.51 2.20 -17.89
C ILE A 191 -1.26 1.02 -17.26
N THR A 192 -0.97 -0.20 -17.69
CA THR A 192 -1.66 -1.40 -17.19
C THR A 192 -1.34 -1.68 -15.72
N ILE A 193 -0.06 -1.62 -15.33
CA ILE A 193 0.37 -1.82 -13.94
C ILE A 193 -0.23 -0.75 -13.02
N GLU A 194 -0.20 0.52 -13.42
CA GLU A 194 -0.69 1.63 -12.63
C GLU A 194 -2.22 1.66 -12.55
N GLY A 195 -2.92 1.35 -13.64
CA GLY A 195 -4.36 1.16 -13.65
C GLY A 195 -4.79 0.02 -12.74
N TYR A 196 -4.07 -1.10 -12.76
CA TYR A 196 -4.32 -2.22 -11.84
C TYR A 196 -4.00 -1.84 -10.38
N SER A 197 -2.96 -1.04 -10.13
CA SER A 197 -2.65 -0.48 -8.81
C SER A 197 -3.82 0.36 -8.27
N ALA A 198 -4.39 1.23 -9.11
CA ALA A 198 -5.56 2.05 -8.77
C ALA A 198 -6.79 1.18 -8.49
N TYR A 199 -7.02 0.13 -9.28
CA TYR A 199 -8.09 -0.83 -9.05
C TYR A 199 -7.95 -1.53 -7.70
N VAL A 200 -6.77 -2.06 -7.37
CA VAL A 200 -6.50 -2.72 -6.08
C VAL A 200 -6.75 -1.76 -4.90
N ARG A 201 -6.31 -0.50 -5.01
CA ARG A 201 -6.54 0.51 -3.97
C ARG A 201 -8.01 0.89 -3.82
N THR A 202 -8.72 1.06 -4.94
CA THR A 202 -10.16 1.36 -4.96
C THR A 202 -10.95 0.21 -4.34
N LYS A 203 -10.68 -1.02 -4.78
CA LYS A 203 -11.26 -2.21 -4.19
C LYS A 203 -10.97 -2.31 -2.69
N GLY A 204 -9.73 -2.03 -2.29
CA GLY A 204 -9.34 -2.00 -0.88
C GLY A 204 -10.14 -0.97 -0.09
N TYR A 205 -10.18 0.28 -0.56
CA TYR A 205 -10.90 1.36 0.11
C TYR A 205 -12.38 1.04 0.30
N PHE A 206 -13.09 0.59 -0.74
CA PHE A 206 -14.53 0.36 -0.66
C PHE A 206 -14.91 -0.96 0.05
N LEU A 207 -14.12 -2.03 -0.11
CA LEU A 207 -14.45 -3.32 0.54
C LEU A 207 -14.03 -3.38 2.01
N GLN A 208 -12.98 -2.67 2.43
CA GLN A 208 -12.49 -2.73 3.81
C GLN A 208 -13.18 -1.74 4.74
N SER A 209 -13.52 -0.56 4.23
CA SER A 209 -14.07 0.51 5.06
C SER A 209 -15.50 0.24 5.54
N GLY A 210 -16.08 -0.93 5.23
CA GLY A 210 -17.51 -1.18 5.35
C GLY A 210 -18.26 -0.08 4.63
N GLY A 211 -17.95 0.09 3.33
CA GLY A 211 -18.23 1.28 2.52
C GLY A 211 -19.46 2.04 2.99
N VAL A 212 -19.26 3.31 3.41
CA VAL A 212 -20.32 4.21 3.90
C VAL A 212 -21.36 3.41 4.65
N ALA A 213 -21.01 2.90 5.84
CA ALA A 213 -21.83 2.05 6.71
C ALA A 213 -23.23 1.94 6.13
N MET A 214 -23.46 0.91 5.29
CA MET A 214 -24.81 0.60 4.87
C MET A 214 -25.47 0.32 6.20
N GLU A 215 -26.15 1.35 6.71
CA GLU A 215 -26.95 1.30 7.91
C GLU A 215 -27.95 0.24 7.50
N VAL A 216 -27.66 -0.99 7.90
CA VAL A 216 -28.68 -1.98 8.10
C VAL A 216 -29.52 -1.28 9.15
N ILE A 217 -30.51 -0.53 8.68
CA ILE A 217 -31.66 -0.15 9.46
C ILE A 217 -32.15 -1.53 9.89
N GLU A 218 -31.73 -1.95 11.08
CA GLU A 218 -32.50 -2.89 11.85
C GLU A 218 -33.85 -2.19 11.99
N GLU A 219 -34.72 -2.49 11.02
CA GLU A 219 -36.14 -2.35 11.18
C GLU A 219 -36.40 -3.10 12.48
N LYS A 220 -36.52 -2.32 13.57
CA LYS A 220 -36.96 -2.86 14.85
C LYS A 220 -38.30 -3.49 14.50
N ALA A 221 -38.29 -4.82 14.37
CA ALA A 221 -39.49 -5.58 14.47
C ALA A 221 -40.09 -5.13 15.80
N GLU A 222 -41.18 -4.38 15.72
CA GLU A 222 -42.02 -4.10 16.88
C GLU A 222 -42.38 -5.48 17.42
N GLU A 223 -41.72 -5.86 18.51
CA GLU A 223 -42.13 -6.96 19.35
C GLU A 223 -43.51 -6.57 19.88
N GLY A 224 -44.54 -6.99 19.15
CA GLY A 224 -45.88 -7.04 19.67
C GLY A 224 -45.85 -7.90 20.91
N GLU A 225 -46.18 -7.29 22.04
CA GLU A 225 -46.50 -7.96 23.30
C GLU A 225 -47.62 -8.99 23.02
N GLY A 226 -47.22 -10.24 22.82
CA GLY A 226 -48.11 -11.39 22.72
C GLY A 226 -47.83 -12.31 23.90
N GLU A 227 -48.67 -12.21 24.92
CA GLU A 227 -48.67 -13.07 26.11
C GLU A 227 -48.71 -14.57 25.77
N GLY A 228 -47.93 -15.35 26.51
CA GLY A 228 -48.38 -16.63 27.07
C GLY A 228 -48.20 -17.88 26.22
N GLY A 229 -47.12 -18.64 26.46
CA GLY A 229 -47.01 -20.02 25.98
C GLY A 229 -45.88 -20.80 26.64
N LYS A 230 -46.23 -21.71 27.55
CA LYS A 230 -45.33 -22.56 28.35
C LYS A 230 -44.69 -23.71 27.54
N VAL A 231 -43.42 -23.97 27.88
CA VAL A 231 -42.74 -25.27 28.10
C VAL A 231 -42.58 -26.24 26.91
N GLY A 232 -41.32 -26.62 26.67
CA GLY A 232 -40.92 -27.81 25.93
C GLY A 232 -39.40 -27.97 25.87
N GLU A 233 -38.83 -28.70 26.83
CA GLU A 233 -37.47 -29.27 26.80
C GLU A 233 -37.34 -30.35 25.71
N ASP A 234 -36.08 -30.63 25.36
CA ASP A 234 -35.55 -31.74 24.55
C ASP A 234 -35.66 -31.69 23.02
N ALA A 235 -34.52 -31.42 22.37
CA ALA A 235 -33.93 -32.29 21.34
C ALA A 235 -32.52 -31.82 20.96
N GLY A 236 -31.58 -32.76 20.95
CA GLY A 236 -30.16 -32.51 20.71
C GLY A 236 -29.81 -31.97 19.32
N PHE A 237 -28.70 -31.25 19.26
CA PHE A 237 -28.02 -30.92 18.01
C PHE A 237 -26.52 -31.15 18.17
N ARG A 238 -26.08 -32.33 17.70
CA ARG A 238 -24.69 -32.70 17.48
C ARG A 238 -24.36 -32.36 16.02
N GLU A 239 -23.20 -31.75 15.79
CA GLU A 239 -22.53 -31.54 14.48
C GLU A 239 -23.31 -30.76 13.40
N VAL A 240 -22.87 -29.52 13.12
CA VAL A 240 -22.14 -29.11 11.90
C VAL A 240 -21.75 -27.63 12.12
N PHE A 241 -20.61 -27.38 12.77
CA PHE A 241 -19.98 -26.05 12.74
C PHE A 241 -19.04 -25.97 11.51
N MET A 242 -19.65 -25.96 10.33
CA MET A 242 -19.03 -25.51 9.07
C MET A 242 -20.07 -24.69 8.31
N SER A 243 -20.30 -23.47 8.80
CA SER A 243 -21.08 -22.41 8.15
C SER A 243 -20.87 -21.19 9.06
N SER A 244 -20.14 -20.15 8.72
CA SER A 244 -20.13 -19.43 7.46
C SER A 244 -18.74 -18.89 7.18
N ALA A 245 -18.16 -19.35 6.07
CA ALA A 245 -17.14 -18.61 5.35
C ALA A 245 -17.75 -17.29 4.84
N LYS A 246 -17.89 -16.29 5.71
CA LYS A 246 -18.12 -14.91 5.27
C LYS A 246 -16.80 -14.44 4.70
N LYS A 247 -16.65 -14.67 3.39
CA LYS A 247 -15.55 -14.29 2.50
C LYS A 247 -15.30 -12.78 2.60
N ARG A 248 -14.68 -12.33 3.69
CA ARG A 248 -14.23 -10.96 3.91
C ARG A 248 -12.83 -10.87 3.33
N ASN A 249 -12.74 -10.29 2.14
CA ASN A 249 -11.46 -9.91 1.56
C ASN A 249 -10.94 -8.66 2.28
N GLY A 250 -10.41 -8.86 3.49
CA GLY A 250 -9.51 -7.92 4.12
C GLY A 250 -8.23 -7.86 3.30
N PHE A 251 -8.04 -6.76 2.61
CA PHE A 251 -6.74 -6.12 2.64
C PHE A 251 -6.78 -5.32 3.94
N SER A 252 -5.77 -5.31 4.79
CA SER A 252 -5.62 -4.15 5.64
C SER A 252 -5.15 -3.01 4.74
N GLY A 253 -5.72 -1.83 4.89
CA GLY A 253 -5.10 -0.58 4.50
C GLY A 253 -3.90 -0.37 5.41
N GLY A 254 -2.90 -1.24 5.32
CA GLY A 254 -1.61 -1.01 5.90
C GLY A 254 -1.19 0.36 5.37
N GLY A 255 -1.11 1.32 6.29
CA GLY A 255 -0.26 2.48 6.13
C GLY A 255 1.18 1.97 6.04
N VAL A 256 1.47 1.22 4.98
CA VAL A 256 2.80 0.94 4.48
C VAL A 256 3.33 2.34 4.26
N LYS A 257 4.10 2.85 5.23
CA LYS A 257 4.95 4.03 5.07
C LYS A 257 5.46 3.93 3.65
N ALA A 258 5.04 4.84 2.77
CA ALA A 258 5.31 4.73 1.34
C ALA A 258 6.75 4.28 1.19
N ASP A 259 6.89 3.01 0.81
CA ASP A 259 8.18 2.33 0.85
C ASP A 259 9.09 3.18 -0.01
N SER A 260 10.34 3.43 0.40
CA SER A 260 11.21 4.37 -0.33
C SER A 260 11.27 4.02 -1.83
N VAL A 261 11.11 2.74 -2.15
CA VAL A 261 10.91 2.18 -3.50
C VAL A 261 9.71 2.79 -4.23
N GLY A 262 8.54 2.89 -3.60
CA GLY A 262 7.33 3.44 -4.22
C GLY A 262 7.47 4.92 -4.59
N LYS A 263 8.12 5.73 -3.74
CA LYS A 263 8.41 7.14 -4.04
C LYS A 263 9.47 7.27 -5.12
N CYS A 264 10.53 6.47 -5.05
CA CYS A 264 11.59 6.45 -6.07
C CYS A 264 11.02 6.05 -7.44
N LYS A 265 10.10 5.07 -7.49
CA LYS A 265 9.38 4.68 -8.71
C LYS A 265 8.65 5.87 -9.32
N GLN A 266 7.86 6.58 -8.52
CA GLN A 266 7.09 7.74 -8.98
C GLN A 266 8.01 8.83 -9.53
N THR A 267 9.12 9.14 -8.86
CA THR A 267 10.11 10.09 -9.36
C THR A 267 10.70 9.66 -10.71
N LEU A 268 11.01 8.36 -10.89
CA LEU A 268 11.50 7.85 -12.17
C LEU A 268 10.43 7.94 -13.27
N GLU A 269 9.17 7.63 -12.94
CA GLU A 269 8.04 7.79 -13.87
C GLU A 269 7.88 9.25 -14.32
N MET A 270 7.89 10.19 -13.38
CA MET A 270 7.72 11.61 -13.68
C MET A 270 8.92 12.19 -14.43
N MET A 271 10.14 11.88 -13.99
CA MET A 271 11.37 12.32 -14.65
C MET A 271 11.49 11.71 -16.05
N GLY A 272 11.26 10.40 -16.20
CA GLY A 272 11.28 9.72 -17.49
C GLY A 272 10.22 10.27 -18.44
N THR A 273 9.03 10.56 -17.94
CA THR A 273 7.96 11.21 -18.73
C THR A 273 8.35 12.62 -19.14
N ALA A 274 8.85 13.44 -18.22
CA ALA A 274 9.32 14.79 -18.53
C ALA A 274 10.43 14.79 -19.58
N MET A 275 11.36 13.83 -19.51
CA MET A 275 12.42 13.66 -20.50
C MET A 275 11.88 13.20 -21.86
N LEU A 276 10.92 12.27 -21.84
CA LEU A 276 10.27 11.74 -23.04
C LEU A 276 9.49 12.82 -23.80
N VAL A 277 8.77 13.68 -23.07
CA VAL A 277 7.94 14.72 -23.67
C VAL A 277 8.75 15.98 -23.99
N GLY A 278 9.59 16.44 -23.08
CA GLY A 278 10.20 17.78 -23.15
C GLY A 278 11.41 17.91 -24.06
N PHE A 279 12.12 16.82 -24.32
CA PHE A 279 13.40 16.87 -25.02
C PHE A 279 13.29 16.15 -26.37
N GLY A 280 13.82 16.76 -27.43
CA GLY A 280 13.94 16.12 -28.73
C GLY A 280 15.11 15.12 -28.80
N GLY A 281 15.13 14.29 -29.84
CA GLY A 281 16.26 13.42 -30.16
C GLY A 281 16.67 12.49 -29.00
N GLY A 282 17.93 12.60 -28.57
CA GLY A 282 18.51 11.76 -27.52
C GLY A 282 17.82 11.87 -26.16
N GLY A 283 17.19 13.01 -25.84
CA GLY A 283 16.45 13.18 -24.59
C GLY A 283 15.24 12.24 -24.49
N ARG A 284 14.55 11.97 -25.60
CA ARG A 284 13.45 10.99 -25.64
C ARG A 284 13.92 9.59 -25.32
N ILE A 285 15.06 9.18 -25.89
CA ILE A 285 15.65 7.86 -25.65
C ILE A 285 16.06 7.72 -24.19
N LEU A 286 16.65 8.77 -23.61
CA LEU A 286 16.98 8.79 -22.18
C LEU A 286 15.71 8.72 -21.31
N GLY A 287 14.64 9.42 -21.68
CA GLY A 287 13.34 9.32 -21.02
C GLY A 287 12.76 7.90 -21.06
N LEU A 288 12.79 7.24 -22.23
CA LEU A 288 12.39 5.83 -22.35
C LEU A 288 13.23 4.91 -21.49
N PHE A 289 14.55 5.12 -21.43
CA PHE A 289 15.43 4.35 -20.58
C PHE A 289 15.05 4.50 -19.10
N VAL A 290 14.80 5.73 -18.63
CA VAL A 290 14.36 6.00 -17.26
C VAL A 290 12.99 5.37 -16.97
N LEU A 291 12.04 5.45 -17.91
CA LEU A 291 10.73 4.79 -17.76
C LEU A 291 10.85 3.26 -17.73
N ASN A 292 11.76 2.68 -18.49
CA ASN A 292 12.03 1.25 -18.46
C ASN A 292 12.55 0.81 -17.08
N LEU A 293 13.36 1.63 -16.40
CA LEU A 293 13.79 1.39 -15.03
C LEU A 293 12.61 1.41 -14.03
N ALA A 294 11.55 2.18 -14.32
CA ALA A 294 10.37 2.23 -13.46
C ALA A 294 9.48 0.98 -13.57
N VAL A 295 9.49 0.26 -14.70
CA VAL A 295 8.58 -0.88 -14.94
C VAL A 295 8.71 -2.00 -13.89
N PRO A 296 9.91 -2.53 -13.58
CA PRO A 296 10.04 -3.57 -12.54
C PRO A 296 9.64 -3.07 -11.15
N MET A 297 9.89 -1.79 -10.85
CA MET A 297 9.48 -1.18 -9.57
C MET A 297 7.97 -1.03 -9.47
N ALA A 298 7.29 -0.69 -10.57
CA ALA A 298 5.84 -0.62 -10.64
C ALA A 298 5.22 -2.00 -10.46
N TYR A 299 5.76 -3.01 -11.15
CA TYR A 299 5.35 -4.41 -10.97
C TYR A 299 5.47 -4.85 -9.51
N GLU A 300 6.64 -4.63 -8.89
CA GLU A 300 6.85 -4.98 -7.49
C GLU A 300 5.93 -4.20 -6.54
N SER A 301 5.69 -2.92 -6.82
CA SER A 301 4.77 -2.10 -6.04
C SER A 301 3.34 -2.65 -6.07
N VAL A 302 2.90 -3.19 -7.21
CA VAL A 302 1.59 -3.88 -7.33
C VAL A 302 1.64 -5.25 -6.71
N SER A 303 2.66 -6.05 -6.98
CA SER A 303 2.86 -7.40 -6.44
C SER A 303 2.78 -7.40 -4.91
N ARG A 304 3.42 -6.43 -4.24
CA ARG A 304 3.34 -6.25 -2.78
C ARG A 304 1.94 -5.93 -2.28
N LYS A 305 1.12 -5.25 -3.09
CA LYS A 305 -0.27 -4.99 -2.74
C LYS A 305 -1.07 -6.27 -2.92
N VAL A 306 -0.99 -6.91 -4.08
CA VAL A 306 -1.79 -8.10 -4.42
C VAL A 306 -1.46 -9.32 -3.56
N LYS A 307 -0.17 -9.61 -3.38
CA LYS A 307 0.27 -10.77 -2.62
C LYS A 307 -0.10 -10.53 -1.17
N LYS A 308 -1.13 -11.27 -0.74
CA LYS A 308 -1.57 -11.24 0.63
C LYS A 308 -0.44 -11.79 1.50
N ARG A 309 0.16 -10.95 2.35
CA ARG A 309 1.03 -11.36 3.45
C ARG A 309 0.18 -11.75 4.63
N VAL A 310 0.17 -13.04 4.93
CA VAL A 310 -0.48 -13.60 6.10
C VAL A 310 0.54 -13.62 7.24
N ILE A 311 0.30 -12.83 8.29
CA ILE A 311 1.08 -12.91 9.53
C ILE A 311 0.28 -13.69 10.55
N LEU A 312 0.85 -14.79 11.02
CA LEU A 312 0.34 -15.54 12.15
C LEU A 312 0.86 -14.93 13.46
N LEU A 313 -0.05 -14.48 14.30
CA LEU A 313 0.22 -13.86 15.59
C LEU A 313 -0.20 -14.79 16.73
N GLY A 314 0.78 -15.23 17.52
CA GLY A 314 0.49 -15.99 18.73
C GLY A 314 0.17 -15.06 19.91
N ILE A 315 -1.08 -15.08 20.42
CA ILE A 315 -1.48 -14.25 21.56
C ILE A 315 -1.50 -15.05 22.85
N GLU A 316 -0.81 -14.57 23.90
CA GLU A 316 -0.94 -15.17 25.24
C GLU A 316 -2.25 -14.74 25.92
N GLU A 317 -3.07 -15.73 26.29
CA GLU A 317 -4.29 -15.58 27.08
C GLU A 317 -3.99 -15.42 28.56
N LYS A 318 -3.29 -14.35 28.89
CA LYS A 318 -3.25 -13.86 30.28
C LYS A 318 -4.18 -12.66 30.35
N GLU A 319 -5.15 -12.70 31.26
CA GLU A 319 -6.16 -11.65 31.44
C GLU A 319 -5.51 -10.25 31.59
N ASN A 320 -4.34 -10.19 32.23
CA ASN A 320 -3.56 -8.97 32.42
C ASN A 320 -2.88 -8.41 31.15
N ASN A 321 -2.86 -9.16 30.03
CA ASN A 321 -2.14 -8.79 28.80
C ASN A 321 -3.05 -8.24 27.69
N LEU A 322 -4.37 -8.09 27.91
CA LEU A 322 -5.31 -7.66 26.86
C LEU A 322 -4.88 -6.35 26.18
N LYS A 323 -4.48 -5.33 26.96
CA LYS A 323 -4.02 -4.04 26.40
C LYS A 323 -2.74 -4.17 25.57
N ALA A 324 -1.81 -5.04 25.98
CA ALA A 324 -0.58 -5.30 25.23
C ALA A 324 -0.89 -6.03 23.92
N ASN A 325 -1.74 -7.05 23.97
CA ASN A 325 -2.21 -7.81 22.80
C ASN A 325 -2.93 -6.90 21.79
N LEU A 326 -3.82 -6.01 22.25
CA LEU A 326 -4.47 -5.03 21.36
C LEU A 326 -3.48 -4.06 20.72
N LYS A 327 -2.48 -3.58 21.47
CA LYS A 327 -1.43 -2.71 20.93
C LYS A 327 -0.58 -3.45 19.90
N LEU A 328 -0.27 -4.72 20.15
CA LEU A 328 0.46 -5.58 19.24
C LEU A 328 -0.36 -5.83 17.97
N ILE A 329 -1.60 -6.30 18.08
CA ILE A 329 -2.52 -6.50 16.95
C ILE A 329 -2.56 -5.24 16.09
N ASN A 330 -2.87 -4.07 16.67
CA ASN A 330 -2.90 -2.81 15.92
C ASN A 330 -1.57 -2.48 15.22
N SER A 331 -0.44 -2.84 15.82
CA SER A 331 0.87 -2.66 15.20
C SER A 331 1.10 -3.64 14.04
N VAL A 332 0.62 -4.88 14.18
CA VAL A 332 0.75 -5.95 13.18
C VAL A 332 -0.21 -5.76 12.00
N THR A 333 -1.44 -5.32 12.23
CA THR A 333 -2.41 -5.04 11.17
C THR A 333 -1.90 -3.98 10.19
N ASN A 334 -0.99 -3.09 10.63
CA ASN A 334 -0.36 -2.09 9.76
C ASN A 334 0.74 -2.64 8.84
N ILE A 335 1.25 -3.86 9.08
CA ILE A 335 2.38 -4.46 8.34
C ILE A 335 1.99 -5.69 7.51
N CYS A 336 0.91 -6.38 7.86
CA CYS A 336 0.38 -7.52 7.11
C CYS A 336 -0.79 -7.09 6.24
N SER A 337 -1.08 -7.81 5.16
CA SER A 337 -2.35 -7.65 4.46
C SER A 337 -3.46 -8.47 5.11
N GLN A 338 -3.09 -9.58 5.76
CA GLN A 338 -3.97 -10.46 6.51
C GLN A 338 -3.32 -10.82 7.86
N LEU A 339 -4.06 -10.60 8.94
CA LEU A 339 -3.63 -10.96 10.29
C LEU A 339 -4.40 -12.19 10.75
N TRP A 340 -3.68 -13.28 10.97
CA TRP A 340 -4.23 -14.47 11.57
C TRP A 340 -3.79 -14.54 13.03
N VAL A 341 -4.73 -14.79 13.93
CA VAL A 341 -4.45 -14.81 15.36
C VAL A 341 -4.70 -16.19 15.91
N VAL A 342 -3.79 -16.68 16.76
CA VAL A 342 -3.98 -17.96 17.45
C VAL A 342 -4.46 -17.72 18.86
N CYS A 343 -5.64 -18.26 19.15
CA CYS A 343 -6.42 -18.04 20.36
C CYS A 343 -7.42 -19.18 20.61
N SER A 344 -7.68 -19.45 21.88
CA SER A 344 -8.76 -20.30 22.35
C SER A 344 -10.12 -19.74 21.90
N PRO A 345 -11.06 -20.60 21.45
CA PRO A 345 -12.39 -20.19 20.98
C PRO A 345 -13.19 -19.35 21.98
N SER A 346 -12.93 -19.49 23.28
CA SER A 346 -13.66 -18.85 24.37
C SER A 346 -13.17 -17.44 24.73
N SER A 347 -12.02 -17.01 24.19
CA SER A 347 -11.28 -15.85 24.69
C SER A 347 -11.13 -14.76 23.61
N VAL A 348 -12.05 -13.78 23.60
CA VAL A 348 -11.81 -12.42 23.09
C VAL A 348 -11.72 -12.21 21.56
N PHE A 349 -12.79 -12.34 20.77
CA PHE A 349 -12.71 -12.01 19.32
C PHE A 349 -13.81 -11.15 18.69
N GLU A 350 -14.91 -10.85 19.37
CA GLU A 350 -15.90 -9.89 18.80
C GLU A 350 -15.38 -8.44 18.73
N LEU A 351 -14.29 -8.11 19.44
CA LEU A 351 -13.90 -6.72 19.69
C LEU A 351 -12.70 -6.21 18.87
N VAL A 352 -11.91 -7.07 18.23
CA VAL A 352 -10.67 -6.59 17.57
C VAL A 352 -10.88 -6.38 16.08
N LYS A 353 -11.27 -5.15 15.71
CA LYS A 353 -11.23 -4.68 14.32
C LYS A 353 -9.81 -4.90 13.75
N GLY A 354 -9.67 -5.77 12.75
CA GLY A 354 -8.42 -5.98 12.03
C GLY A 354 -7.80 -7.38 12.11
N VAL A 355 -8.48 -8.38 12.69
CA VAL A 355 -8.13 -9.79 12.60
C VAL A 355 -8.91 -10.45 11.46
N ASP A 356 -8.22 -11.10 10.52
CA ASP A 356 -8.80 -11.71 9.32
C ASP A 356 -9.23 -13.16 9.53
N ALA A 357 -8.48 -13.91 10.33
CA ALA A 357 -8.80 -15.30 10.68
C ALA A 357 -8.28 -15.63 12.09
N THR A 358 -8.90 -16.63 12.71
CA THR A 358 -8.49 -17.18 13.99
C THR A 358 -8.13 -18.65 13.83
N ILE A 359 -7.03 -19.06 14.45
CA ILE A 359 -6.64 -20.48 14.55
C ILE A 359 -6.85 -20.90 16.00
N ALA A 360 -7.56 -22.01 16.21
CA ALA A 360 -7.91 -22.48 17.54
C ALA A 360 -6.67 -22.92 18.35
N GLU A 361 -5.76 -23.65 17.71
CA GLU A 361 -4.59 -24.21 18.38
C GLU A 361 -3.31 -24.06 17.55
N LEU A 362 -2.24 -23.73 18.26
CA LEU A 362 -0.87 -23.70 17.75
C LEU A 362 -0.25 -25.08 18.01
N PRO A 363 0.50 -25.67 17.07
CA PRO A 363 1.36 -26.80 17.39
C PRO A 363 2.32 -26.43 18.55
N GLU A 364 2.84 -27.44 19.25
CA GLU A 364 3.83 -27.25 20.31
C GLU A 364 5.03 -26.44 19.82
N THR A 365 5.44 -26.71 18.58
CA THR A 365 6.51 -26.01 17.87
C THR A 365 6.02 -25.59 16.48
N VAL A 366 6.19 -24.31 16.15
CA VAL A 366 5.95 -23.76 14.81
C VAL A 366 7.18 -23.97 13.95
N ASN A 367 7.06 -24.78 12.91
CA ASN A 367 8.08 -25.00 11.88
C ASN A 367 7.66 -24.38 10.54
N ALA A 368 8.56 -24.37 9.55
CA ALA A 368 8.31 -23.76 8.26
C ALA A 368 7.22 -24.51 7.48
N ASP A 369 7.18 -25.83 7.59
CA ASP A 369 6.18 -26.68 6.92
C ASP A 369 4.77 -26.35 7.41
N TYR A 370 4.57 -26.20 8.73
CA TYR A 370 3.29 -25.79 9.29
C TYR A 370 2.84 -24.42 8.75
N LEU A 371 3.76 -23.46 8.64
CA LEU A 371 3.45 -22.16 8.04
C LEU A 371 3.04 -22.29 6.56
N ASP A 372 3.65 -23.20 5.81
CA ASP A 372 3.27 -23.47 4.43
C ASP A 372 1.92 -24.18 4.32
N ASP A 373 1.64 -25.14 5.20
CA ASP A 373 0.38 -25.89 5.24
C ASP A 373 -0.81 -24.98 5.50
N ILE A 374 -0.67 -24.03 6.43
CA ILE A 374 -1.72 -23.05 6.71
C ILE A 374 -1.68 -21.86 5.74
N GLY A 375 -0.60 -21.70 4.96
CA GLY A 375 -0.44 -20.55 4.06
C GLY A 375 -0.10 -19.23 4.76
N ALA A 376 0.57 -19.28 5.92
CA ALA A 376 1.09 -18.12 6.62
C ALA A 376 2.51 -17.76 6.14
N ASP A 377 2.75 -16.52 5.73
CA ASP A 377 4.10 -16.10 5.30
C ASP A 377 5.07 -15.95 6.48
N PHE A 378 4.57 -15.41 7.60
CA PHE A 378 5.39 -15.12 8.78
C PHE A 378 4.71 -15.55 10.08
N TYR A 379 5.52 -15.93 11.06
CA TYR A 379 5.12 -16.05 12.45
C TYR A 379 5.68 -14.89 13.27
N LEU A 380 4.84 -14.25 14.08
CA LEU A 380 5.23 -13.13 14.92
C LEU A 380 5.35 -13.55 16.38
N VAL A 381 6.50 -13.23 16.98
CA VAL A 381 6.81 -13.45 18.40
C VAL A 381 7.29 -12.18 19.06
N GLU A 382 6.97 -12.02 20.35
CA GLU A 382 7.56 -10.98 21.17
C GLU A 382 8.96 -11.41 21.66
N GLU A 383 9.89 -10.46 21.70
CA GLU A 383 11.23 -10.68 22.23
C GLU A 383 11.19 -11.09 23.71
N GLY A 384 11.58 -12.34 24.00
CA GLY A 384 11.52 -12.91 25.35
C GLY A 384 10.13 -13.37 25.79
N GLY A 385 9.13 -13.35 24.90
CA GLY A 385 7.81 -13.93 25.18
C GLY A 385 7.88 -15.45 25.29
N ALA A 386 6.95 -16.09 26.01
CA ALA A 386 6.99 -17.54 26.25
C ALA A 386 6.88 -18.35 24.93
N ARG A 387 6.29 -17.73 23.90
CA ARG A 387 6.15 -18.32 22.56
C ARG A 387 7.42 -18.23 21.70
N ALA A 388 8.43 -17.43 22.09
CA ALA A 388 9.69 -17.37 21.35
C ALA A 388 10.44 -18.72 21.37
N GLY A 389 10.29 -19.51 22.45
CA GLY A 389 10.84 -20.86 22.56
C GLY A 389 10.07 -21.94 21.80
N LYS A 390 8.91 -21.60 21.22
CA LYS A 390 8.05 -22.52 20.45
C LYS A 390 8.24 -22.38 18.93
N VAL A 391 9.30 -21.72 18.50
CA VAL A 391 9.59 -21.52 17.07
C VAL A 391 10.80 -22.35 16.72
N ASP A 392 10.65 -23.25 15.76
CA ASP A 392 11.73 -24.08 15.27
C ASP A 392 12.80 -23.20 14.58
N ALA A 393 14.05 -23.66 14.65
CA ALA A 393 15.20 -23.01 14.04
C ALA A 393 15.05 -22.85 12.52
N ASP A 394 14.28 -23.72 11.86
CA ASP A 394 14.00 -23.65 10.42
C ASP A 394 13.22 -22.37 10.03
N VAL A 395 12.27 -21.91 10.83
CA VAL A 395 11.51 -20.67 10.62
C VAL A 395 12.44 -19.46 10.69
N PHE A 396 13.37 -19.46 11.65
CA PHE A 396 14.40 -18.43 11.75
C PHE A 396 15.36 -18.49 10.58
N LYS A 397 15.78 -19.68 10.16
CA LYS A 397 16.68 -19.88 9.01
C LYS A 397 16.03 -19.42 7.71
N ALA A 398 14.74 -19.66 7.54
CA ALA A 398 13.94 -19.21 6.40
C ALA A 398 13.65 -17.69 6.43
N GLY A 399 13.94 -17.00 7.55
CA GLY A 399 13.62 -15.59 7.71
C GLY A 399 12.11 -15.32 7.78
N ARG A 400 11.34 -16.30 8.26
CA ARG A 400 9.87 -16.24 8.41
C ARG A 400 9.43 -15.92 9.84
N CYS A 401 10.37 -15.70 10.76
CA CYS A 401 10.09 -15.26 12.12
C CYS A 401 10.28 -13.74 12.26
N ILE A 402 9.22 -13.03 12.65
CA ILE A 402 9.27 -11.60 13.00
C ILE A 402 9.32 -11.49 14.51
N VAL A 403 10.43 -10.99 15.04
CA VAL A 403 10.60 -10.72 16.47
C VAL A 403 10.29 -9.26 16.74
N VAL A 404 9.27 -9.00 17.55
CA VAL A 404 8.91 -7.66 18.01
C VAL A 404 9.68 -7.36 19.28
N GLY A 405 10.63 -6.43 19.18
CA GLY A 405 11.42 -6.02 20.35
C GLY A 405 10.62 -5.21 21.35
N LYS A 406 11.18 -5.00 22.55
CA LYS A 406 10.58 -4.13 23.58
C LYS A 406 10.34 -2.68 23.10
N ASP A 407 11.05 -2.26 22.06
CA ASP A 407 10.89 -0.97 21.39
C ASP A 407 9.67 -0.92 20.43
N GLY A 408 8.89 -2.00 20.34
CA GLY A 408 7.75 -2.14 19.43
C GLY A 408 8.13 -2.28 17.96
N LYS A 409 9.42 -2.49 17.64
CA LYS A 409 9.88 -2.69 16.26
C LYS A 409 10.00 -4.17 15.94
N GLY A 410 9.29 -4.60 14.89
CA GLY A 410 9.45 -5.92 14.29
C GLY A 410 10.76 -6.03 13.52
N ARG A 411 11.54 -7.08 13.76
CA ARG A 411 12.78 -7.42 13.05
C ARG A 411 12.66 -8.85 12.51
N ILE A 412 13.06 -9.06 11.26
CA ILE A 412 13.19 -10.42 10.73
C ILE A 412 14.40 -11.06 11.40
N SER A 413 14.17 -12.08 12.22
CA SER A 413 15.24 -12.82 12.87
C SER A 413 15.73 -13.92 11.94
N ARG A 414 16.92 -13.73 11.35
CA ARG A 414 17.67 -14.80 10.70
C ARG A 414 18.54 -15.41 11.78
N GLY A 415 18.24 -16.64 12.18
CA GLY A 415 18.90 -17.30 13.31
C GLY A 415 20.41 -17.05 13.26
N ARG A 416 20.95 -16.32 14.24
CA ARG A 416 22.40 -16.28 14.42
C ARG A 416 22.76 -17.70 14.78
N GLY A 417 23.34 -18.44 13.84
CA GLY A 417 23.86 -19.78 14.10
C GLY A 417 24.60 -19.72 15.42
N GLY A 418 24.04 -20.39 16.44
CA GLY A 418 24.50 -20.22 17.81
C GLY A 418 26.00 -20.46 17.81
N LYS A 419 26.79 -19.47 18.25
CA LYS A 419 28.10 -19.78 18.78
C LYS A 419 27.81 -20.74 19.93
N LYS A 420 28.11 -22.02 19.75
CA LYS A 420 28.15 -22.98 20.84
C LYS A 420 29.00 -22.33 21.94
N SER A 421 28.38 -22.02 23.06
CA SER A 421 29.11 -21.85 24.30
C SER A 421 29.58 -23.24 24.68
N ASP A 422 30.84 -23.54 24.38
CA ASP A 422 31.57 -24.64 25.03
C ASP A 422 31.75 -24.32 26.52
#